data_AF-A0A1B6JFC4-F1
#
_entry.id   AF-A0A1B6JFC4-F1
#
_cell.length_a   1.000
_cell.length_b   1.000
_cell.length_c   1.000
_cell.angle_alpha   90.00
_cell.angle_beta   90.00
_cell.angle_gamma   90.00
#
_symmetry.space_group_name_H-M   'P 1'
#
loop_
_entity.id
_entity.type
_entity.pdbx_description
1 polymer ?
#
loop_
_entity_poly.entity_id
_entity_poly.type
_entity_poly.pdbx_seq_one_letter_code
_entity_poly.pdbx_strand_id
1 'polypeptide(L)'
;SGASKRKLSLYSAHDTTLVNFRRALGFNDFTFKPQLGSAIIVELHVIDNVPQVEFYYLDSYAATATERWEVPGCPTPCTLDKFSETMASVVPLDWDAECQSQEHSSSS
;
A
#
# COMPACT_ATOMS: atom_id res chain seq x y z
N SER A 1 -22.39 -1.71 5.37
CA SER A 1 -22.13 -0.84 6.53
C SER A 1 -21.71 -1.68 7.71
N GLY A 2 -20.41 -1.69 8.04
CA GLY A 2 -19.89 -2.36 9.23
C GLY A 2 -18.90 -1.44 9.90
N ALA A 3 -19.30 -0.80 11.00
CA ALA A 3 -18.42 0.08 11.75
C ALA A 3 -17.38 -0.76 12.50
N SER A 4 -16.26 -1.04 11.84
CA SER A 4 -15.07 -1.56 12.51
C SER A 4 -14.57 -0.53 13.51
N LYS A 5 -14.38 -0.92 14.77
CA LYS A 5 -13.75 -0.05 15.80
C LYS A 5 -12.23 0.11 15.59
N ARG A 6 -11.66 -0.60 14.62
CA ARG A 6 -10.22 -0.59 14.32
C ARG A 6 -9.82 0.79 13.78
N LYS A 7 -8.95 1.48 14.52
CA LYS A 7 -8.36 2.77 14.11
C LYS A 7 -6.96 2.64 13.51
N LEU A 8 -6.25 1.55 13.80
CA LEU A 8 -4.88 1.34 13.35
C LEU A 8 -4.60 -0.16 13.18
N SER A 9 -4.04 -0.51 12.02
CA SER A 9 -3.47 -1.82 11.71
C SER A 9 -1.97 -1.66 11.53
N LEU A 10 -1.17 -2.53 12.17
CA LEU A 10 0.28 -2.53 12.07
C LEU A 10 0.74 -3.86 11.47
N TYR A 11 1.56 -3.78 10.42
CA TYR A 11 2.13 -4.93 9.73
C TYR A 11 3.65 -4.85 9.84
N SER A 12 4.26 -5.81 10.54
CA SER A 12 5.72 -5.98 10.55
C SER A 12 6.12 -6.78 9.33
N ALA A 13 7.03 -6.23 8.51
CA ALA A 13 7.35 -6.78 7.20
C ALA A 13 8.83 -6.57 6.85
N HIS A 14 9.24 -7.08 5.67
CA HIS A 14 10.59 -6.95 5.15
C HIS A 14 10.71 -5.74 4.20
N ASP A 15 11.93 -5.31 3.92
CA ASP A 15 12.25 -4.26 2.94
C ASP A 15 11.63 -4.53 1.56
N THR A 16 11.66 -5.78 1.10
CA THR A 16 11.03 -6.24 -0.14
C THR A 16 9.52 -5.99 -0.16
N THR A 17 8.85 -6.05 0.99
CA THR A 17 7.43 -5.72 1.10
C THR A 17 7.21 -4.24 0.82
N LEU A 18 8.01 -3.36 1.42
CA LEU A 18 7.91 -1.90 1.20
C LEU A 18 8.22 -1.54 -0.26
N VAL A 19 9.27 -2.14 -0.84
CA VAL A 19 9.64 -1.93 -2.24
C VAL A 19 8.51 -2.37 -3.17
N ASN A 20 7.95 -3.56 -2.99
CA ASN A 20 6.90 -4.08 -3.86
C ASN A 20 5.58 -3.35 -3.67
N PHE A 21 5.23 -2.95 -2.44
CA PHE A 21 4.07 -2.10 -2.18
C PHE A 21 4.19 -0.76 -2.92
N ARG A 22 5.35 -0.10 -2.81
CA ARG A 22 5.60 1.17 -3.52
C ARG A 22 5.55 1.00 -5.03
N ARG A 23 6.04 -0.12 -5.58
CA ARG A 23 5.93 -0.42 -7.02
C ARG A 23 4.49 -0.69 -7.45
N ALA A 24 3.71 -1.40 -6.65
CA ALA A 24 2.28 -1.62 -6.94
C ALA A 24 1.50 -0.29 -6.98
N LEU A 25 1.89 0.69 -6.18
CA LEU A 25 1.35 2.07 -6.27
C LEU A 25 1.74 2.81 -7.56
N GLY A 26 2.58 2.24 -8.42
CA GLY A 26 2.98 2.83 -9.71
C GLY A 26 4.32 3.59 -9.69
N PHE A 27 5.06 3.59 -8.57
CA PHE A 27 6.39 4.20 -8.53
C PHE A 27 7.43 3.27 -9.19
N ASN A 28 8.03 3.74 -10.27
CA ASN A 28 8.97 2.94 -11.08
C ASN A 28 10.46 3.29 -10.85
N ASP A 29 10.77 4.01 -9.77
CA ASP A 29 12.16 4.29 -9.41
C ASP A 29 12.82 3.04 -8.79
N PHE A 30 13.85 2.55 -9.49
CA PHE A 30 14.61 1.36 -9.08
C PHE A 30 15.63 1.63 -7.98
N THR A 31 15.85 2.89 -7.59
CA THR A 31 16.82 3.28 -6.56
C THR A 31 16.25 3.27 -5.15
N PHE A 32 14.93 3.09 -5.00
CA PHE A 32 14.27 3.02 -3.72
C PHE A 32 14.78 1.86 -2.86
N LYS A 33 15.42 2.19 -1.74
CA LYS A 33 16.02 1.24 -0.80
C LYS A 33 15.61 1.60 0.63
N PRO A 34 14.63 0.89 1.23
CA PRO A 34 14.20 1.16 2.59
C PRO A 34 15.33 0.98 3.61
N GLN A 35 15.52 1.93 4.53
CA GLN A 35 16.49 1.76 5.62
C GLN A 35 15.86 1.00 6.80
N LEU A 36 16.70 0.62 7.76
CA LEU A 36 16.25 -0.02 8.99
C LEU A 36 15.23 0.87 9.73
N GLY A 37 14.10 0.27 10.11
CA GLY A 37 13.02 0.97 10.81
C GLY A 37 12.20 1.91 9.93
N SER A 38 12.34 1.82 8.61
CA SER A 38 11.44 2.51 7.67
C SER A 38 10.01 2.01 7.78
N ALA A 39 9.05 2.86 7.41
CA ALA A 39 7.63 2.55 7.43
C ALA A 39 6.88 3.27 6.31
N ILE A 40 5.87 2.59 5.77
CA ILE A 40 4.85 3.21 4.91
C ILE A 40 3.60 3.38 5.76
N ILE A 41 3.07 4.59 5.79
CA ILE A 41 1.89 4.98 6.55
C ILE A 41 0.80 5.30 5.53
N VAL A 42 -0.35 4.65 5.69
CA VAL A 42 -1.54 4.89 4.86
C VAL A 42 -2.64 5.42 5.77
N GLU A 43 -3.10 6.62 5.49
CA GLU A 43 -4.14 7.29 6.28
C GLU A 43 -5.43 7.39 5.46
N LEU A 44 -6.56 7.19 6.13
CA LEU A 44 -7.88 7.42 5.56
C LEU A 44 -8.54 8.57 6.33
N HIS A 45 -8.77 9.68 5.63
CA HIS A 45 -9.43 10.86 6.15
C HIS A 45 -10.83 11.00 5.54
N VAL A 46 -11.74 11.67 6.24
CA VAL A 46 -13.05 12.06 5.69
C VAL A 46 -13.14 13.58 5.77
N ILE A 47 -13.04 14.24 4.63
CA ILE A 47 -13.07 15.70 4.51
C ILE A 47 -14.30 16.05 3.67
N ASP A 48 -15.19 16.89 4.20
CA ASP A 48 -16.45 17.26 3.56
C ASP A 48 -17.30 16.06 3.11
N ASN A 49 -17.35 15.00 3.94
CA ASN A 49 -17.98 13.70 3.66
C ASN A 49 -17.37 12.90 2.49
N VAL A 50 -16.20 13.30 1.98
CA VAL A 50 -15.46 12.57 0.95
C VAL A 50 -14.29 11.82 1.59
N PRO A 51 -14.26 10.47 1.51
CA PRO A 51 -13.11 9.69 1.96
C PRO A 51 -11.89 9.92 1.06
N GLN A 52 -10.75 10.21 1.66
CA GLN A 52 -9.49 10.52 0.98
C GLN A 52 -8.36 9.69 1.59
N VAL A 53 -7.49 9.14 0.74
CA VAL A 53 -6.34 8.33 1.13
C VAL A 53 -5.08 9.15 0.99
N GLU A 54 -4.22 9.11 2.01
CA GLU A 54 -2.92 9.75 2.01
C GLU A 54 -1.81 8.74 2.32
N PHE A 55 -0.67 8.92 1.68
CA PHE A 55 0.50 8.04 1.84
C PHE A 55 1.67 8.85 2.35
N TYR A 56 2.33 8.31 3.37
CA TYR A 56 3.55 8.88 3.93
C TYR A 56 4.62 7.81 4.09
N TYR A 57 5.87 8.22 3.99
CA TYR A 57 7.02 7.37 4.18
C TYR A 57 7.95 7.92 5.25
N LEU A 58 8.31 7.06 6.18
CA LEU A 58 9.34 7.30 7.18
C LEU A 58 10.59 6.53 6.74
N ASP A 59 11.69 7.25 6.49
CA ASP A 59 12.84 6.64 5.82
C ASP A 59 13.69 5.72 6.71
N SER A 60 13.73 5.95 8.01
CA SER A 60 14.50 5.13 8.96
C SER A 60 14.02 5.29 10.39
N TYR A 61 14.54 4.47 11.30
CA TYR A 61 14.31 4.61 12.74
C TYR A 61 14.76 5.96 13.32
N ALA A 62 15.67 6.67 12.64
CA ALA A 62 16.21 7.96 13.05
C ALA A 62 15.53 9.14 12.34
N ALA A 63 14.61 8.88 11.40
CA ALA A 63 13.92 9.93 10.69
C ALA A 63 13.02 10.73 11.63
N THR A 64 13.06 12.06 11.50
CA THR A 64 12.30 13.01 12.33
C THR A 64 11.07 13.57 11.64
N ALA A 65 10.92 13.28 10.35
CA ALA A 65 9.81 13.72 9.52
C ALA A 65 9.44 12.62 8.51
N THR A 66 8.20 12.68 8.04
CA THR A 66 7.69 11.83 6.97
C THR A 66 7.68 12.57 5.64
N GLU A 67 7.84 11.83 4.55
CA GLU A 67 7.66 12.31 3.18
C GLU A 67 6.25 11.95 2.71
N ARG A 68 5.46 12.90 2.23
CA ARG A 68 4.18 12.61 1.57
C ARG A 68 4.46 12.05 0.18
N TRP A 69 3.77 10.98 -0.19
CA TRP A 69 3.82 10.39 -1.51
C TRP A 69 2.61 10.76 -2.35
N GLU A 70 2.87 11.19 -3.59
CA GLU A 70 1.87 11.46 -4.61
C GLU A 70 1.72 10.21 -5.49
N VAL A 71 0.61 9.47 -5.34
CA VAL A 71 0.39 8.21 -6.05
C VAL A 71 0.17 8.47 -7.54
N PRO A 72 1.02 7.94 -8.45
CA PRO A 72 0.83 8.07 -9.88
C PRO A 72 -0.58 7.63 -10.33
N GLY A 73 -1.27 8.48 -11.07
CA GLY A 73 -2.63 8.19 -11.53
C GLY A 73 -3.73 8.44 -10.49
N CYS A 74 -3.42 8.92 -9.28
CA CYS A 74 -4.40 9.46 -8.35
C CYS A 74 -4.15 10.96 -8.12
N PRO A 75 -5.10 11.86 -8.43
CA PRO A 75 -4.93 13.29 -8.17
C PRO A 75 -4.95 13.58 -6.67
N THR A 76 -4.37 14.70 -6.24
CA THR A 76 -4.45 15.16 -4.84
C THR A 76 -5.50 16.26 -4.69
N PRO A 77 -6.50 16.11 -3.80
CA PRO A 77 -6.70 14.99 -2.87
C PRO A 77 -7.11 13.67 -3.55
N CYS A 78 -6.49 12.56 -3.11
CA CYS A 78 -6.75 11.24 -3.66
C CYS A 78 -7.98 10.62 -2.99
N THR A 79 -9.14 10.76 -3.61
CA THR A 79 -10.39 10.14 -3.11
C THR A 79 -10.26 8.62 -3.08
N LEU A 80 -10.88 7.97 -2.10
CA LEU A 80 -10.86 6.51 -1.97
C LEU A 80 -11.36 5.81 -3.24
N ASP A 81 -12.45 6.31 -3.86
CA ASP A 81 -13.00 5.73 -5.08
C ASP A 81 -12.00 5.80 -6.24
N LYS A 82 -11.34 6.95 -6.43
CA LYS A 82 -10.32 7.09 -7.46
C LYS A 82 -9.10 6.21 -7.20
N PHE A 83 -8.67 6.11 -5.94
CA PHE A 83 -7.59 5.21 -5.56
C PHE A 83 -7.93 3.75 -5.89
N SER A 84 -9.15 3.30 -5.56
CA SER A 84 -9.62 1.96 -5.90
C SER A 84 -9.62 1.70 -7.41
N GLU A 85 -10.05 2.67 -8.23
CA GLU A 85 -9.97 2.58 -9.69
C GLU A 85 -8.51 2.46 -10.17
N THR A 86 -7.61 3.31 -9.65
CA THR A 86 -6.19 3.31 -10.02
C THR A 86 -5.51 1.97 -9.68
N MET A 87 -5.88 1.34 -8.57
CA MET A 87 -5.30 0.06 -8.13
C MET A 87 -5.93 -1.16 -8.80
N ALA A 88 -7.05 -1.02 -9.52
CA ALA A 88 -7.80 -2.15 -10.06
C ALA A 88 -7.00 -3.02 -11.05
N SER A 89 -5.99 -2.47 -11.72
CA SER A 89 -5.14 -3.20 -12.67
C SER A 89 -4.02 -4.03 -12.03
N VAL A 90 -3.71 -3.80 -10.76
CA VAL A 90 -2.60 -4.46 -10.04
C VAL A 90 -3.07 -5.31 -8.86
N VAL A 91 -4.33 -5.17 -8.45
CA VAL A 91 -4.93 -6.02 -7.42
C VAL A 91 -5.41 -7.32 -8.10
N PRO A 92 -4.91 -8.49 -7.66
CA PRO A 92 -5.32 -9.77 -8.22
C PRO A 92 -6.80 -10.04 -7.93
N LEU A 93 -7.50 -10.60 -8.90
CA LEU A 93 -8.89 -11.06 -8.75
C LEU A 93 -8.95 -12.47 -8.18
N ASP A 94 -8.02 -13.33 -8.61
CA ASP A 94 -7.87 -14.70 -8.15
C ASP A 94 -6.38 -15.06 -8.11
N TRP A 95 -5.79 -14.95 -6.93
CA TRP A 95 -4.35 -15.17 -6.73
C TRP A 95 -3.91 -16.56 -7.18
N ASP A 96 -4.68 -17.61 -6.85
CA ASP A 96 -4.29 -18.99 -7.12
C ASP A 96 -4.38 -19.30 -8.62
N ALA A 97 -5.44 -18.83 -9.28
CA ALA A 97 -5.60 -18.99 -10.73
C ALA A 97 -4.57 -18.18 -11.52
N GLU A 98 -4.27 -16.94 -11.09
CA GLU A 98 -3.29 -16.07 -11.74
C GLU A 98 -1.85 -16.57 -11.55
N CYS A 99 -1.51 -17.08 -10.37
CA CYS A 99 -0.20 -17.65 -10.09
C CYS A 99 -0.02 -19.06 -10.66
N GLN A 100 -1.12 -19.76 -10.98
CA GLN A 100 -1.10 -21.17 -11.38
C GLN A 100 -0.31 -22.05 -10.39
N SER A 101 -0.26 -21.63 -9.12
CA SER A 101 0.38 -22.41 -8.08
C SER A 101 -0.46 -23.65 -7.89
N GLN A 102 -0.01 -24.77 -8.46
CA GLN A 102 -0.54 -26.05 -8.04
C GLN A 102 -0.23 -26.16 -6.55
N GLU A 103 -1.25 -26.12 -5.71
CA GLU A 103 -1.21 -26.79 -4.41
C GLU A 103 -0.77 -28.22 -4.73
N HIS A 104 0.53 -28.47 -4.59
CA HIS A 104 1.06 -29.81 -4.67
C HIS A 104 0.41 -30.53 -3.51
N SER A 105 -0.64 -31.28 -3.81
CA SER A 105 -1.15 -32.36 -2.99
C SER A 105 0.04 -33.29 -2.74
N SER A 106 0.79 -33.03 -1.67
CA SER A 106 1.69 -34.01 -1.06
C SER A 106 0.82 -35.03 -0.33
N SER A 107 0.05 -35.79 -1.10
CA SER A 107 -0.38 -37.12 -0.75
C SER A 107 0.66 -38.08 -1.30
N SER A 108 1.69 -38.34 -0.50
CA SER A 108 2.51 -39.55 -0.51
C SER A 108 3.13 -39.71 0.87
#